data_AF-A0A2T9YD34-F1
#
_entry.id   AF-A0A2T9YD34-F1
#
_cell.length_a   1.000
_cell.length_b   1.000
_cell.length_c   1.000
_cell.angle_alpha   90.00
_cell.angle_beta   90.00
_cell.angle_gamma   90.00
#
_symmetry.space_group_name_H-M   'P 1'
#
loop_
_entity.id
_entity.type
_entity.pdbx_description
1 polymer ?
#
loop_
_entity_poly.entity_id
_entity_poly.type
_entity_poly.pdbx_seq_one_letter_code
_entity_poly.pdbx_strand_id
1 'polypeptide(L)'
;MSARTGTVNRQLFAQSINDEINSKFLLSTKVSLCDLVALANISAFMGTLSTIKRKNLSKFSDWYFSVQETIGKDVLLAAGIQPLESAVDKSAAAASNAEKSAELKKKAKEAKKTTKKPQNQPKVEVKTVPSMIDLRVGKIVHVEKHPDADSLYLEKIDVGEEEPRQVISGLVKYIPIEEMNDRMIITICNLKPATMRGIKSYAMVLCADSPDGSKVEFVEPPAGSKPGDRVYFEGFDGQEPETLLNPKKKIWETIQTGLFTSDDCVAGWYDENKKFYQLLVNGNICKSKTIANGIMK
;
A
#
# COMPACT_ATOMS: atom_id res chain seq x y z
N MET A 1 6.77 34.32 -17.18
CA MET A 1 6.09 33.80 -18.40
C MET A 1 6.75 32.46 -18.70
N SER A 2 6.14 31.29 -18.79
CA SER A 2 4.78 30.87 -19.15
C SER A 2 4.40 29.66 -18.27
N ALA A 3 3.33 29.78 -17.48
CA ALA A 3 2.80 28.72 -16.64
C ALA A 3 1.68 27.91 -17.34
N ARG A 4 1.55 27.99 -18.68
CA ARG A 4 0.39 27.44 -19.40
C ARG A 4 0.63 26.19 -20.24
N THR A 5 1.84 25.65 -20.33
CA THR A 5 2.11 24.50 -21.24
C THR A 5 2.99 23.38 -20.69
N GLY A 6 3.34 23.40 -19.40
CA GLY A 6 3.99 22.25 -18.76
C GLY A 6 2.94 21.35 -18.13
N THR A 7 2.72 20.16 -18.67
CA THR A 7 2.01 19.08 -17.96
C THR A 7 2.91 18.62 -16.80
N VAL A 8 3.08 19.46 -15.79
CA VAL A 8 3.64 19.03 -14.51
C VAL A 8 2.70 17.94 -14.04
N ASN A 9 3.24 16.74 -13.83
CA ASN A 9 2.50 15.63 -13.26
C ASN A 9 1.96 16.12 -11.91
N ARG A 10 0.68 16.51 -11.90
CA ARG A 10 0.05 17.23 -10.79
C ARG A 10 0.14 16.42 -9.49
N GLN A 11 0.29 15.10 -9.62
CA GLN A 11 0.51 14.20 -8.50
C GLN A 11 1.93 14.30 -7.94
N LEU A 12 2.97 14.37 -8.78
CA LEU A 12 4.35 14.62 -8.33
C LEU A 12 4.49 16.00 -7.70
N PHE A 13 3.82 17.02 -8.25
CA PHE A 13 3.81 18.35 -7.67
C PHE A 13 3.12 18.39 -6.30
N ALA A 14 1.97 17.72 -6.17
CA ALA A 14 1.28 17.61 -4.89
C ALA A 14 2.08 16.82 -3.84
N GLN A 15 2.79 15.77 -4.26
CA GLN A 15 3.72 15.03 -3.40
C GLN A 15 4.89 15.92 -2.95
N SER A 16 5.54 16.63 -3.88
CA SER A 16 6.63 17.56 -3.56
C SER A 16 6.20 18.67 -2.58
N ILE A 17 5.01 19.23 -2.74
CA ILE A 17 4.47 20.22 -1.79
C ILE A 17 4.19 19.58 -0.44
N ASN A 18 3.58 18.39 -0.42
CA ASN A 18 3.31 17.67 0.83
C ASN A 18 4.59 17.34 1.58
N ASP A 19 5.66 16.95 0.88
CA ASP A 19 6.97 16.65 1.46
C ASP A 19 7.66 17.93 1.97
N GLU A 20 7.54 19.04 1.24
CA GLU A 20 8.09 20.32 1.69
C GLU A 20 7.35 20.88 2.92
N ILE A 21 6.01 20.80 2.95
CA ILE A 21 5.18 21.13 4.13
C ILE A 21 5.45 20.17 5.30
N ASN A 22 5.82 18.92 5.02
CA ASN A 22 6.23 17.98 6.06
C ASN A 22 7.56 18.36 6.71
N SER A 23 8.47 18.99 5.96
CA SER A 23 9.80 19.42 6.41
C SER A 23 9.84 20.82 7.05
N LYS A 24 8.89 21.70 6.72
CA LYS A 24 8.82 23.08 7.20
C LYS A 24 7.47 23.35 7.87
N PHE A 25 7.49 23.69 9.16
CA PHE A 25 6.29 23.99 9.92
C PHE A 25 5.62 25.27 9.39
N LEU A 26 4.54 25.15 8.62
CA LEU A 26 3.67 26.28 8.29
C LEU A 26 2.52 26.33 9.31
N LEU A 27 2.81 26.93 10.47
CA LEU A 27 1.80 27.36 11.44
C LEU A 27 1.69 28.89 11.39
N SER A 28 1.12 29.43 10.32
CA SER A 28 0.52 30.76 10.38
C SER A 28 -0.99 30.59 10.44
N THR A 29 -1.63 31.17 11.46
CA THR A 29 -3.10 31.24 11.54
C THR A 29 -3.70 32.30 10.60
N LYS A 30 -2.86 33.00 9.82
CA LYS A 30 -3.27 33.99 8.82
C LYS A 30 -2.99 33.46 7.42
N VAL A 31 -4.02 33.44 6.58
CA VAL A 31 -3.94 33.14 5.14
C VAL A 31 -3.15 34.25 4.45
N SER A 32 -2.08 33.88 3.74
CA SER A 32 -1.26 34.80 2.96
C SER A 32 -1.73 34.88 1.51
N LEU A 33 -1.24 35.88 0.76
CA LEU A 33 -1.47 35.96 -0.68
C LEU A 33 -0.96 34.71 -1.43
N CYS A 34 0.11 34.09 -0.93
CA CYS A 34 0.66 32.87 -1.51
C CYS A 34 -0.31 31.69 -1.35
N ASP A 35 -0.99 31.59 -0.21
CA ASP A 35 -1.99 30.54 0.05
C ASP A 35 -3.18 30.67 -0.90
N LEU A 36 -3.64 31.90 -1.17
CA LEU A 36 -4.73 32.16 -2.12
C LEU A 36 -4.37 31.75 -3.54
N VAL A 37 -3.16 32.11 -3.99
CA VAL A 37 -2.66 31.76 -5.33
C VAL A 37 -2.46 30.25 -5.44
N ALA A 38 -1.96 29.60 -4.40
CA ALA A 38 -1.78 28.15 -4.37
C ALA A 38 -3.16 27.44 -4.44
N LEU A 39 -4.11 27.84 -3.60
CA LEU A 39 -5.47 27.30 -3.56
C LEU A 39 -6.16 27.37 -4.94
N ALA A 40 -6.11 28.53 -5.60
CA ALA A 40 -6.73 28.72 -6.91
C ALA A 40 -6.18 27.74 -7.97
N ASN A 41 -4.86 27.52 -7.98
CA ASN A 41 -4.20 26.66 -8.96
C ASN A 41 -4.45 25.16 -8.76
N ILE A 42 -4.65 24.73 -7.51
CA ILE A 42 -4.78 23.31 -7.16
C ILE A 42 -6.22 22.86 -6.93
N SER A 43 -7.18 23.79 -6.77
CA SER A 43 -8.58 23.49 -6.44
C SER A 43 -9.22 22.45 -7.37
N ALA A 44 -9.05 22.61 -8.67
CA ALA A 44 -9.53 21.65 -9.67
C ALA A 44 -8.89 20.27 -9.51
N PHE A 45 -7.59 20.23 -9.21
CA PHE A 45 -6.87 18.97 -8.97
C PHE A 45 -7.38 18.27 -7.70
N MET A 46 -7.59 19.03 -6.60
CA MET A 46 -8.16 18.48 -5.37
C MET A 46 -9.55 17.88 -5.59
N GLY A 47 -10.35 18.50 -6.45
CA GLY A 47 -11.64 17.97 -6.91
C GLY A 47 -11.54 16.58 -7.57
N THR A 48 -10.48 16.31 -8.33
CA THR A 48 -10.28 15.02 -9.03
C THR A 48 -9.83 13.87 -8.12
N LEU A 49 -9.33 14.17 -6.91
CA LEU A 49 -8.82 13.15 -5.99
C LEU A 49 -9.95 12.44 -5.23
N SER A 50 -9.83 11.12 -5.05
CA SER A 50 -10.71 10.36 -4.16
C SER A 50 -10.44 10.70 -2.69
N THR A 51 -11.40 10.43 -1.80
CA THR A 51 -11.25 10.68 -0.35
C THR A 51 -10.02 9.99 0.24
N ILE A 52 -9.67 8.80 -0.26
CA ILE A 52 -8.48 8.04 0.18
C ILE A 52 -7.20 8.76 -0.28
N LYS A 53 -7.14 9.22 -1.53
CA LYS A 53 -5.97 9.94 -2.05
C LYS A 53 -5.75 11.28 -1.34
N ARG A 54 -6.83 11.99 -0.97
CA ARG A 54 -6.73 13.21 -0.16
C ARG A 54 -6.16 12.90 1.24
N LYS A 55 -6.67 11.85 1.90
CA LYS A 55 -6.16 11.42 3.22
C LYS A 55 -4.67 11.05 3.22
N ASN A 56 -4.15 10.49 2.13
CA ASN A 56 -2.72 10.19 1.98
C ASN A 56 -1.84 11.45 1.87
N LEU A 57 -2.43 12.60 1.54
CA LEU A 57 -1.80 13.92 1.56
C LEU A 57 -2.32 14.69 2.78
N SER A 58 -2.14 14.13 3.99
CA SER A 58 -2.85 14.59 5.19
C SER A 58 -2.59 16.07 5.48
N LYS A 59 -1.34 16.50 5.63
CA LYS A 59 -1.01 17.91 5.92
C LYS A 59 -1.39 18.86 4.79
N PHE A 60 -1.21 18.44 3.54
CA PHE A 60 -1.62 19.25 2.38
C PHE A 60 -3.14 19.39 2.30
N SER A 61 -3.88 18.33 2.60
CA SER A 61 -5.34 18.37 2.67
C SER A 61 -5.81 19.21 3.85
N ASP A 62 -5.18 19.10 5.01
CA ASP A 62 -5.50 19.88 6.20
C ASP A 62 -5.25 21.39 5.96
N TRP A 63 -4.13 21.74 5.33
CA TRP A 63 -3.89 23.11 4.86
C TRP A 63 -4.95 23.56 3.84
N TYR A 64 -5.24 22.75 2.82
CA TYR A 64 -6.23 23.08 1.80
C TYR A 64 -7.62 23.37 2.40
N PHE A 65 -8.08 22.50 3.31
CA PHE A 65 -9.37 22.67 3.98
C PHE A 65 -9.34 23.87 4.96
N SER A 66 -8.25 24.09 5.70
CA SER A 66 -8.09 25.23 6.59
C SER A 66 -8.13 26.57 5.85
N VAL A 67 -7.48 26.64 4.67
CA VAL A 67 -7.53 27.83 3.81
C VAL A 67 -8.94 28.05 3.26
N GLN A 68 -9.64 27.00 2.80
CA GLN A 68 -11.03 27.11 2.35
C GLN A 68 -11.97 27.62 3.46
N GLU A 69 -11.81 27.11 4.67
CA GLU A 69 -12.61 27.51 5.83
C GLU A 69 -12.37 28.98 6.20
N THR A 70 -11.11 29.41 6.16
CA THR A 70 -10.73 30.79 6.50
C THR A 70 -11.20 31.82 5.47
N ILE A 71 -11.24 31.46 4.17
CA ILE A 71 -11.72 32.34 3.09
C ILE A 71 -13.25 32.42 3.07
N GLY A 72 -13.92 31.34 3.47
CA GLY A 72 -15.38 31.24 3.46
C GLY A 72 -15.94 30.82 2.08
N LYS A 73 -17.07 30.10 2.11
CA LYS A 73 -17.68 29.50 0.91
C LYS A 73 -18.15 30.55 -0.11
N ASP A 74 -18.68 31.68 0.35
CA ASP A 74 -19.23 32.73 -0.52
C ASP A 74 -18.16 33.39 -1.39
N VAL A 75 -16.97 33.62 -0.82
CA VAL A 75 -15.82 34.20 -1.54
C VAL A 75 -15.24 33.22 -2.54
N LEU A 76 -15.18 31.92 -2.21
CA LEU A 76 -14.73 30.88 -3.13
C LEU A 76 -15.65 30.75 -4.34
N LEU A 77 -16.97 30.77 -4.12
CA LEU A 77 -17.97 30.74 -5.19
C LEU A 77 -17.89 31.99 -6.09
N ALA A 78 -17.71 33.18 -5.49
CA ALA A 78 -17.50 34.42 -6.24
C ALA A 78 -16.21 34.39 -7.10
N ALA A 79 -15.20 33.64 -6.66
CA ALA A 79 -13.97 33.40 -7.41
C ALA A 79 -14.05 32.24 -8.42
N GLY A 80 -15.22 31.61 -8.57
CA GLY A 80 -15.43 30.48 -9.49
C GLY A 80 -14.83 29.15 -9.03
N ILE A 81 -14.47 29.03 -7.74
CA ILE A 81 -13.88 27.83 -7.15
C ILE A 81 -14.99 27.05 -6.42
N GLN A 82 -15.19 25.79 -6.79
CA GLN A 82 -16.15 24.90 -6.11
C GLN A 82 -15.58 24.42 -4.77
N PRO A 83 -16.22 24.73 -3.63
CA PRO A 83 -15.74 24.29 -2.33
C PRO A 83 -15.81 22.77 -2.20
N LEU A 84 -14.72 22.18 -1.74
CA LEU A 84 -14.65 20.76 -1.42
C LEU A 84 -15.08 20.53 0.02
N GLU A 85 -15.95 19.56 0.25
CA GLU A 85 -16.37 19.20 1.61
C GLU A 85 -15.33 18.28 2.28
N SER A 86 -15.05 18.57 3.55
CA SER A 86 -14.20 17.74 4.38
C SER A 86 -14.93 16.42 4.71
N ALA A 87 -14.20 15.32 4.83
CA ALA A 87 -14.81 14.03 5.20
C ALA A 87 -15.28 13.97 6.67
N VAL A 88 -15.01 15.02 7.46
CA VAL A 88 -15.36 15.13 8.89
C VAL A 88 -16.85 15.47 9.06
N ASP A 89 -17.48 16.10 8.06
CA ASP A 89 -18.87 16.59 8.15
C ASP A 89 -19.95 15.54 7.84
N LYS A 90 -19.57 14.31 7.46
CA LYS A 90 -20.55 13.22 7.21
C LYS A 90 -21.24 12.68 8.47
N SER A 91 -20.88 13.18 9.66
CA SER A 91 -21.58 12.84 10.91
C SER A 91 -22.75 13.78 11.25
N ALA A 92 -22.97 14.88 10.53
CA ALA A 92 -24.00 15.87 10.89
C ALA A 92 -25.12 16.07 9.86
N ALA A 93 -24.99 15.58 8.61
CA ALA A 93 -25.94 15.82 7.52
C ALA A 93 -26.80 14.59 7.14
N ALA A 94 -26.97 13.62 8.04
CA ALA A 94 -27.85 12.45 7.85
C ALA A 94 -29.30 12.70 8.31
N ALA A 95 -29.75 13.96 8.30
CA ALA A 95 -31.09 14.37 8.69
C ALA A 95 -31.70 15.32 7.66
N SER A 96 -32.05 14.79 6.48
CA SER A 96 -33.30 15.13 5.77
C SER A 96 -33.32 14.47 4.40
N ASN A 97 -34.49 13.89 4.07
CA ASN A 97 -34.92 13.48 2.73
C ASN A 97 -34.31 12.20 2.15
N ALA A 98 -34.65 11.08 2.80
CA ALA A 98 -34.85 9.80 2.11
C ALA A 98 -36.21 9.19 2.52
N GLU A 99 -37.29 9.97 2.36
CA GLU A 99 -38.63 9.42 2.25
C GLU A 99 -38.94 9.15 0.77
N LYS A 100 -39.66 8.05 0.52
CA LYS A 100 -40.15 7.52 -0.76
C LYS A 100 -39.18 6.64 -1.57
N SER A 101 -39.03 5.40 -1.11
CA SER A 101 -39.28 4.21 -1.96
C SER A 101 -39.02 2.92 -1.17
N ALA A 102 -39.78 2.71 -0.10
CA ALA A 102 -39.79 1.46 0.67
C ALA A 102 -41.20 0.89 0.75
N GLU A 103 -41.81 0.65 -0.41
CA GLU A 103 -43.07 -0.08 -0.48
C GLU A 103 -43.13 -0.88 -1.77
N LEU A 104 -42.52 -2.07 -1.73
CA LEU A 104 -42.96 -3.30 -2.41
C LEU A 104 -41.89 -4.39 -2.19
N LYS A 105 -42.36 -5.53 -1.66
CA LYS A 105 -41.66 -6.83 -1.45
C LYS A 105 -41.27 -7.16 -0.01
N LYS A 106 -42.24 -7.00 0.89
CA LYS A 106 -42.40 -7.83 2.09
C LYS A 106 -43.58 -8.78 1.86
N LYS A 107 -43.31 -9.99 1.34
CA LYS A 107 -44.14 -11.22 1.47
C LYS A 107 -43.55 -12.35 0.62
N ALA A 108 -42.67 -13.15 1.21
CA ALA A 108 -42.70 -14.62 1.09
C ALA A 108 -41.62 -15.25 1.98
N LYS A 109 -42.08 -16.17 2.84
CA LYS A 109 -41.31 -17.20 3.56
C LYS A 109 -40.57 -16.78 4.83
N GLU A 110 -41.38 -16.45 5.83
CA GLU A 110 -41.19 -16.99 7.18
C GLU A 110 -41.49 -18.50 7.21
N ALA A 111 -40.95 -19.18 8.23
CA ALA A 111 -41.18 -20.57 8.65
C ALA A 111 -40.31 -21.69 8.03
N LYS A 112 -39.04 -21.75 8.45
CA LYS A 112 -38.57 -22.91 9.24
C LYS A 112 -37.47 -22.48 10.22
N LYS A 113 -37.93 -22.11 11.40
CA LYS A 113 -37.15 -21.91 12.62
C LYS A 113 -36.76 -23.30 13.15
N THR A 114 -35.46 -23.49 13.41
CA THR A 114 -34.84 -24.10 14.60
C THR A 114 -33.70 -25.05 14.25
N THR A 115 -32.46 -24.56 14.34
CA THR A 115 -31.43 -25.20 15.18
C THR A 115 -30.29 -24.21 15.43
N LYS A 116 -30.24 -23.74 16.69
CA LYS A 116 -29.11 -23.27 17.49
C LYS A 116 -28.03 -22.38 16.83
N LYS A 117 -28.11 -21.09 17.16
CA LYS A 117 -26.94 -20.18 17.31
C LYS A 117 -25.94 -20.78 18.31
N PRO A 118 -24.64 -20.62 18.05
CA PRO A 118 -23.71 -20.04 19.02
C PRO A 118 -23.43 -18.61 18.57
N GLN A 119 -23.99 -17.64 19.28
CA GLN A 119 -23.24 -16.76 20.18
C GLN A 119 -22.26 -15.84 19.44
N ASN A 120 -22.61 -14.54 19.47
CA ASN A 120 -21.68 -13.42 19.30
C ASN A 120 -20.37 -13.76 20.00
N GLN A 121 -19.36 -14.10 19.21
CA GLN A 121 -18.00 -13.87 19.66
C GLN A 121 -17.84 -12.34 19.75
N PRO A 122 -17.25 -11.82 20.83
CA PRO A 122 -16.80 -10.43 20.81
C PRO A 122 -15.95 -10.27 19.55
N LYS A 123 -16.20 -9.19 18.80
CA LYS A 123 -15.35 -8.75 17.71
C LYS A 123 -14.02 -8.37 18.36
N VAL A 124 -13.17 -9.36 18.60
CA VAL A 124 -11.76 -9.13 18.91
C VAL A 124 -11.28 -8.37 17.69
N GLU A 125 -10.98 -7.09 17.86
CA GLU A 125 -10.23 -6.33 16.89
C GLU A 125 -8.87 -7.03 16.80
N VAL A 126 -8.78 -7.99 15.88
CA VAL A 126 -7.53 -8.67 15.57
C VAL A 126 -6.62 -7.59 15.01
N LYS A 127 -5.74 -7.08 15.86
CA LYS A 127 -4.71 -6.11 15.46
C LYS A 127 -3.92 -6.76 14.33
N THR A 128 -3.86 -6.08 13.18
CA THR A 128 -3.08 -6.54 12.03
C THR A 128 -1.61 -6.56 12.44
N VAL A 129 -1.00 -7.74 12.48
CA VAL A 129 0.40 -7.95 12.85
C VAL A 129 1.16 -8.57 11.68
N PRO A 130 2.45 -8.24 11.50
CA PRO A 130 3.22 -8.68 10.34
C PRO A 130 3.45 -10.20 10.29
N SER A 131 3.41 -10.87 11.45
CA SER A 131 3.49 -12.34 11.57
C SER A 131 2.39 -13.09 10.80
N MET A 132 1.27 -12.45 10.50
CA MET A 132 0.19 -13.04 9.70
C MET A 132 0.63 -13.36 8.26
N ILE A 133 1.67 -12.71 7.76
CA ILE A 133 2.19 -12.90 6.40
C ILE A 133 3.14 -14.10 6.37
N ASP A 134 2.95 -14.98 5.40
CA ASP A 134 3.83 -16.14 5.20
C ASP A 134 5.02 -15.71 4.32
N LEU A 135 6.09 -15.25 4.96
CA LEU A 135 7.36 -14.96 4.29
C LEU A 135 8.28 -16.18 4.35
N ARG A 136 8.82 -16.57 3.19
CA ARG A 136 9.76 -17.69 3.05
C ARG A 136 10.90 -17.35 2.12
N VAL A 137 12.04 -17.95 2.38
CA VAL A 137 13.16 -17.95 1.44
C VAL A 137 12.77 -18.79 0.22
N GLY A 138 12.95 -18.22 -0.97
CA GLY A 138 12.75 -18.88 -2.25
C GLY A 138 14.03 -18.93 -3.07
N LYS A 139 14.19 -19.97 -3.90
CA LYS A 139 15.22 -20.05 -4.94
C LYS A 139 14.58 -20.07 -6.31
N ILE A 140 14.97 -19.14 -7.17
CA ILE A 140 14.53 -19.14 -8.58
C ILE A 140 15.25 -20.28 -9.30
N VAL A 141 14.53 -21.34 -9.65
CA VAL A 141 15.08 -22.52 -10.35
C VAL A 141 14.98 -22.40 -11.86
N HIS A 142 14.03 -21.60 -12.34
CA HIS A 142 13.85 -21.31 -13.75
C HIS A 142 13.17 -19.96 -13.93
N VAL A 143 13.57 -19.23 -14.97
CA VAL A 143 12.92 -17.99 -15.39
C VAL A 143 12.86 -17.91 -16.91
N GLU A 144 11.73 -17.44 -17.41
CA GLU A 144 11.53 -17.12 -18.82
C GLU A 144 10.73 -15.83 -18.96
N LYS A 145 10.76 -15.21 -20.15
CA LYS A 145 9.91 -14.05 -20.44
C LYS A 145 8.47 -14.50 -20.65
N HIS A 146 7.51 -13.75 -20.13
CA HIS A 146 6.11 -14.06 -20.31
C HIS A 146 5.73 -13.97 -21.80
N PRO A 147 5.05 -14.98 -22.38
CA PRO A 147 4.77 -15.04 -23.82
C PRO A 147 3.92 -13.86 -24.32
N ASP A 148 2.93 -13.44 -23.51
CA ASP A 148 2.00 -12.36 -23.85
C ASP A 148 2.30 -11.02 -23.14
N ALA A 149 3.48 -10.85 -22.52
CA ALA A 149 3.79 -9.63 -21.78
C ALA A 149 5.29 -9.30 -21.66
N ASP A 150 5.73 -8.27 -22.37
CA ASP A 150 7.14 -7.84 -22.40
C ASP A 150 7.71 -7.35 -21.06
N SER A 151 6.85 -6.94 -20.13
CA SER A 151 7.27 -6.43 -18.82
C SER A 151 7.28 -7.48 -17.72
N LEU A 152 6.90 -8.72 -18.02
CA LEU A 152 6.72 -9.78 -17.02
C LEU A 152 7.67 -10.94 -17.28
N TYR A 153 8.19 -11.50 -16.20
CA TYR A 153 8.84 -12.80 -16.18
C TYR A 153 7.87 -13.86 -15.65
N LEU A 154 8.11 -15.10 -16.06
CA LEU A 154 7.49 -16.28 -15.49
C LEU A 154 8.59 -17.08 -14.79
N GLU A 155 8.49 -17.20 -13.47
CA GLU A 155 9.47 -17.90 -12.65
C GLU A 155 8.90 -19.20 -12.08
N LYS A 156 9.79 -20.18 -11.92
CA LYS A 156 9.59 -21.32 -11.01
C LYS A 156 10.47 -21.09 -9.79
N ILE A 157 9.84 -21.00 -8.63
CA ILE A 157 10.52 -20.67 -7.37
C ILE A 157 10.31 -21.81 -6.38
N ASP A 158 11.41 -22.45 -5.99
CA ASP A 158 11.44 -23.41 -4.90
C ASP A 158 11.33 -22.67 -3.57
N VAL A 159 10.27 -22.95 -2.80
CA VAL A 159 10.00 -22.38 -1.47
C VAL A 159 9.98 -23.46 -0.39
N GLY A 160 10.70 -24.57 -0.61
CA GLY A 160 10.79 -25.71 0.30
C GLY A 160 9.53 -26.58 0.34
N GLU A 161 8.74 -26.55 -0.75
CA GLU A 161 7.56 -27.40 -0.93
C GLU A 161 7.90 -28.56 -1.88
N GLU A 162 6.98 -29.52 -2.05
CA GLU A 162 7.19 -30.67 -2.95
C GLU A 162 7.45 -30.23 -4.40
N GLU A 163 6.78 -29.15 -4.83
CA GLU A 163 6.89 -28.62 -6.19
C GLU A 163 7.16 -27.11 -6.18
N PRO A 164 8.05 -26.60 -7.06
CA PRO A 164 8.27 -25.17 -7.21
C PRO A 164 6.99 -24.42 -7.59
N ARG A 165 6.78 -23.26 -6.95
CA ARG A 165 5.64 -22.40 -7.25
C ARG A 165 5.87 -21.62 -8.54
N GLN A 166 4.80 -21.46 -9.31
CA GLN A 166 4.80 -20.55 -10.44
C GLN A 166 4.56 -19.13 -9.96
N VAL A 167 5.46 -18.22 -10.33
CA VAL A 167 5.42 -16.81 -9.95
C VAL A 167 5.51 -15.96 -11.22
N ILE A 168 4.85 -14.81 -11.19
CA ILE A 168 4.92 -13.82 -12.27
C ILE A 168 5.39 -12.52 -11.65
N SER A 169 6.55 -12.03 -12.08
CA SER A 169 7.12 -10.78 -11.57
C SER A 169 7.24 -9.73 -12.67
N GLY A 170 7.11 -8.46 -12.27
CA GLY A 170 7.26 -7.29 -13.16
C GLY A 170 8.69 -6.78 -13.26
N LEU A 171 9.68 -7.68 -13.28
CA LEU A 171 11.10 -7.32 -13.08
C LEU A 171 11.90 -7.12 -14.39
N VAL A 172 11.31 -7.36 -15.56
CA VAL A 172 12.03 -7.32 -16.85
C VAL A 172 12.76 -6.00 -17.11
N LYS A 173 12.22 -4.88 -16.63
CA LYS A 173 12.82 -3.55 -16.82
C LYS A 173 13.96 -3.24 -15.86
N TYR A 174 14.08 -4.01 -14.78
CA TYR A 174 14.96 -3.70 -13.65
C TYR A 174 16.08 -4.72 -13.50
N ILE A 175 15.78 -5.99 -13.72
CA ILE A 175 16.71 -7.09 -13.47
C ILE A 175 16.84 -7.93 -14.76
N PRO A 176 18.07 -8.06 -15.30
CA PRO A 176 18.31 -8.89 -16.47
C PRO A 176 18.12 -10.38 -16.13
N ILE A 177 17.71 -11.19 -17.10
CA ILE A 177 17.33 -12.60 -16.89
C ILE A 177 18.51 -13.45 -16.36
N GLU A 178 19.73 -13.04 -16.67
CA GLU A 178 20.97 -13.66 -16.23
C GLU A 178 21.19 -13.50 -14.72
N GLU A 179 20.66 -12.44 -14.11
CA GLU A 179 20.73 -12.18 -12.65
C GLU A 179 19.58 -12.83 -11.88
N MET A 180 18.57 -13.35 -12.57
CA MET A 180 17.37 -13.97 -11.98
C MET A 180 17.60 -15.45 -11.64
N ASN A 181 18.29 -16.20 -12.50
CA ASN A 181 18.50 -17.64 -12.29
C ASN A 181 19.36 -17.92 -11.05
N ASP A 182 19.01 -18.99 -10.33
CA ASP A 182 19.68 -19.45 -9.12
C ASP A 182 19.75 -18.40 -7.99
N ARG A 183 18.93 -17.34 -8.06
CA ARG A 183 18.89 -16.29 -7.04
C ARG A 183 18.10 -16.75 -5.82
N MET A 184 18.66 -16.49 -4.64
CA MET A 184 17.96 -16.61 -3.36
C MET A 184 17.23 -15.30 -3.07
N ILE A 185 15.95 -15.39 -2.76
CA ILE A 185 15.04 -14.25 -2.61
C ILE A 185 14.09 -14.46 -1.43
N ILE A 186 13.39 -13.41 -1.02
CA ILE A 186 12.26 -13.52 -0.09
C ILE A 186 10.95 -13.55 -0.89
N THR A 187 10.05 -14.44 -0.51
CA THR A 187 8.74 -14.63 -1.15
C THR A 187 7.61 -14.55 -0.14
N ILE A 188 6.44 -14.13 -0.61
CA ILE A 188 5.18 -14.12 0.14
C ILE A 188 4.29 -15.24 -0.38
N CYS A 189 3.97 -16.21 0.49
CA CYS A 189 3.38 -17.50 0.11
C CYS A 189 1.90 -17.67 0.47
N ASN A 190 1.31 -16.77 1.26
CA ASN A 190 -0.09 -16.88 1.71
C ASN A 190 -1.02 -15.79 1.12
N LEU A 191 -0.61 -15.14 0.02
CA LEU A 191 -1.51 -14.29 -0.73
C LEU A 191 -2.48 -15.12 -1.58
N LYS A 192 -3.66 -14.57 -1.85
CA LYS A 192 -4.58 -15.18 -2.82
C LYS A 192 -3.91 -15.19 -4.20
N PRO A 193 -3.86 -16.34 -4.90
CA PRO A 193 -3.28 -16.41 -6.23
C PRO A 193 -3.89 -15.37 -7.17
N ALA A 194 -3.03 -14.66 -7.90
CA ALA A 194 -3.41 -13.60 -8.81
C ALA A 194 -3.23 -14.06 -10.25
N THR A 195 -4.20 -13.78 -11.12
CA THR A 195 -4.08 -14.05 -12.56
C THR A 195 -3.52 -12.80 -13.24
N MET A 196 -2.37 -12.95 -13.90
CA MET A 196 -1.73 -11.91 -14.71
C MET A 196 -1.61 -12.44 -16.13
N ARG A 197 -2.25 -11.74 -17.08
CA ARG A 197 -2.18 -12.08 -18.52
C ARG A 197 -2.52 -13.55 -18.83
N GLY A 198 -3.50 -14.11 -18.11
CA GLY A 198 -4.01 -15.47 -18.32
C GLY A 198 -3.30 -16.54 -17.48
N ILE A 199 -2.14 -16.24 -16.89
CA ILE A 199 -1.35 -17.16 -16.08
C ILE A 199 -1.53 -16.84 -14.59
N LYS A 200 -1.64 -17.86 -13.73
CA LYS A 200 -1.73 -17.68 -12.27
C LYS A 200 -0.35 -17.58 -11.63
N SER A 201 -0.17 -16.59 -10.76
CA SER A 201 0.96 -16.46 -9.83
C SER A 201 0.52 -16.94 -8.44
N TYR A 202 1.34 -17.80 -7.82
CA TYR A 202 1.07 -18.46 -6.54
C TYR A 202 1.92 -17.95 -5.37
N ALA A 203 2.80 -16.99 -5.63
CA ALA A 203 3.55 -16.25 -4.64
C ALA A 203 3.86 -14.85 -5.19
N MET A 204 4.48 -14.02 -4.37
CA MET A 204 5.01 -12.72 -4.77
C MET A 204 6.44 -12.59 -4.27
N VAL A 205 7.35 -12.09 -5.12
CA VAL A 205 8.74 -11.83 -4.74
C VAL A 205 8.80 -10.48 -4.03
N LEU A 206 9.41 -10.44 -2.85
CA LEU A 206 9.61 -9.20 -2.10
C LEU A 206 10.83 -8.46 -2.64
N CYS A 207 10.61 -7.26 -3.15
CA CYS A 207 11.67 -6.38 -3.66
C CYS A 207 11.69 -5.06 -2.89
N ALA A 208 12.84 -4.40 -2.91
CA ALA A 208 13.00 -3.01 -2.48
C ALA A 208 12.99 -2.11 -3.71
N ASP A 209 12.12 -1.11 -3.69
CA ASP A 209 12.08 -0.02 -4.66
C ASP A 209 12.86 1.18 -4.12
N SER A 210 13.68 1.80 -4.97
CA SER A 210 14.36 3.03 -4.58
C SER A 210 13.36 4.17 -4.33
N PRO A 211 13.66 5.14 -3.45
CA PRO A 211 12.76 6.25 -3.14
C PRO A 211 12.32 7.07 -4.37
N ASP A 212 13.17 7.16 -5.38
CA ASP A 212 12.92 7.84 -6.65
C ASP A 212 12.20 6.94 -7.69
N GLY A 213 11.98 5.67 -7.38
CA GLY A 213 11.33 4.67 -8.24
C GLY A 213 12.13 4.26 -9.48
N SER A 214 13.41 4.62 -9.55
CA SER A 214 14.28 4.33 -10.70
C SER A 214 14.85 2.92 -10.70
N LYS A 215 14.97 2.30 -9.52
CA LYS A 215 15.62 1.00 -9.32
C LYS A 215 14.77 0.08 -8.47
N VAL A 216 14.83 -1.21 -8.78
CA VAL A 216 14.25 -2.29 -7.98
C VAL A 216 15.35 -3.32 -7.73
N GLU A 217 15.48 -3.76 -6.48
CA GLU A 217 16.40 -4.82 -6.07
C GLU A 217 15.69 -5.88 -5.27
N PHE A 218 16.21 -7.11 -5.30
CA PHE A 218 15.73 -8.15 -4.39
C PHE A 218 16.06 -7.81 -2.95
N VAL A 219 15.17 -8.23 -2.05
CA VAL A 219 15.54 -8.43 -0.65
C VAL A 219 16.20 -9.81 -0.57
N GLU A 220 17.49 -9.81 -0.25
CA GLU A 220 18.33 -11.00 -0.21
C GLU A 220 18.32 -11.59 1.20
N PRO A 221 18.08 -12.91 1.33
CA PRO A 221 18.30 -13.60 2.58
C PRO A 221 19.79 -13.66 2.92
N PRO A 222 20.14 -13.90 4.20
CA PRO A 222 21.52 -14.09 4.61
C PRO A 222 22.17 -15.30 3.91
N ALA A 223 23.50 -15.26 3.79
CA ALA A 223 24.26 -16.35 3.18
C ALA A 223 24.02 -17.67 3.93
N GLY A 224 23.79 -18.75 3.18
CA GLY A 224 23.53 -20.08 3.73
C GLY A 224 22.06 -20.40 4.03
N SER A 225 21.13 -19.45 3.80
CA SER A 225 19.69 -19.74 3.81
C SER A 225 19.31 -20.81 2.78
N LYS A 226 18.25 -21.55 3.08
CA LYS A 226 17.72 -22.63 2.24
C LYS A 226 16.29 -22.32 1.77
N PRO A 227 15.87 -22.83 0.61
CA PRO A 227 14.47 -22.77 0.19
C PRO A 227 13.54 -23.27 1.29
N GLY A 228 12.51 -22.49 1.59
CA GLY A 228 11.53 -22.77 2.64
C GLY A 228 11.89 -22.29 4.04
N ASP A 229 13.11 -21.78 4.27
CA ASP A 229 13.45 -21.16 5.54
C ASP A 229 12.44 -20.05 5.88
N ARG A 230 11.99 -20.05 7.14
CA ARG A 230 11.03 -19.06 7.63
C ARG A 230 11.71 -17.70 7.74
N VAL A 231 11.07 -16.70 7.15
CA VAL A 231 11.46 -15.30 7.27
C VAL A 231 10.47 -14.62 8.21
N TYR A 232 10.96 -13.86 9.17
CA TYR A 232 10.13 -13.22 10.18
C TYR A 232 10.69 -11.85 10.58
N PHE A 233 9.87 -11.03 11.22
CA PHE A 233 10.31 -9.78 11.81
C PHE A 233 10.80 -10.02 13.23
N GLU A 234 11.86 -9.34 13.64
CA GLU A 234 12.41 -9.41 14.99
C GLU A 234 11.31 -9.33 16.06
N GLY A 235 11.26 -10.30 16.98
CA GLY A 235 10.22 -10.38 18.03
C GLY A 235 8.89 -11.01 17.58
N PHE A 236 8.79 -11.53 16.36
CA PHE A 236 7.60 -12.20 15.80
C PHE A 236 7.89 -13.64 15.31
N ASP A 237 8.99 -14.26 15.75
CA ASP A 237 9.48 -15.58 15.35
C ASP A 237 8.58 -16.74 15.80
N GLY A 238 7.90 -16.61 16.94
CA GLY A 238 7.05 -17.67 17.51
C GLY A 238 5.61 -17.73 17.01
N GLN A 239 5.25 -16.94 15.99
CA GLN A 239 3.86 -16.84 15.51
C GLN A 239 3.69 -17.50 14.14
N GLU A 240 2.69 -18.38 14.03
CA GLU A 240 2.35 -19.00 12.75
C GLU A 240 1.60 -18.01 11.83
N PRO A 241 1.92 -17.97 10.53
CA PRO A 241 1.20 -17.14 9.57
C PRO A 241 -0.22 -17.65 9.34
N GLU A 242 -1.09 -16.79 8.81
CA GLU A 242 -2.39 -17.24 8.31
C GLU A 242 -2.16 -18.19 7.11
N THR A 243 -2.96 -19.25 6.99
CA THR A 243 -2.87 -20.18 5.86
C THR A 243 -3.14 -19.51 4.51
N LEU A 244 -4.06 -18.55 4.50
CA LEU A 244 -4.36 -17.72 3.34
C LEU A 244 -4.93 -16.37 3.80
N LEU A 245 -4.27 -15.28 3.41
CA LEU A 245 -4.70 -13.93 3.73
C LEU A 245 -6.05 -13.62 3.07
N ASN A 246 -6.97 -13.06 3.85
CA ASN A 246 -8.26 -12.60 3.34
C ASN A 246 -8.10 -11.21 2.69
N PRO A 247 -8.30 -11.06 1.36
CA PRO A 247 -8.13 -9.78 0.67
C PRO A 247 -9.07 -8.67 1.19
N LYS A 248 -10.22 -9.04 1.77
CA LYS A 248 -11.17 -8.07 2.34
C LYS A 248 -10.64 -7.39 3.61
N LYS A 249 -9.73 -8.06 4.33
CA LYS A 249 -9.11 -7.51 5.55
C LYS A 249 -7.94 -6.57 5.24
N LYS A 250 -7.44 -6.56 4.00
CA LYS A 250 -6.29 -5.74 3.57
C LYS A 250 -5.06 -5.85 4.48
N ILE A 251 -4.76 -7.06 4.97
CA ILE A 251 -3.66 -7.31 5.91
C ILE A 251 -2.33 -6.94 5.27
N TRP A 252 -2.06 -7.46 4.06
CA TRP A 252 -0.85 -7.16 3.30
C TRP A 252 -0.69 -5.67 3.08
N GLU A 253 -1.72 -4.99 2.57
CA GLU A 253 -1.67 -3.56 2.27
C GLU A 253 -1.46 -2.70 3.53
N THR A 254 -1.91 -3.17 4.69
CA THR A 254 -1.70 -2.48 5.97
C THR A 254 -0.27 -2.68 6.49
N ILE A 255 0.30 -3.88 6.34
CA ILE A 255 1.69 -4.14 6.77
C ILE A 255 2.69 -3.51 5.79
N GLN A 256 2.39 -3.55 4.49
CA GLN A 256 3.23 -3.04 3.42
C GLN A 256 3.52 -1.53 3.55
N THR A 257 2.64 -0.74 4.16
CA THR A 257 2.91 0.68 4.43
C THR A 257 4.06 0.92 5.41
N GLY A 258 4.45 -0.09 6.18
CA GLY A 258 5.59 -0.04 7.10
C GLY A 258 6.81 -0.79 6.58
N LEU A 259 6.77 -1.43 5.41
CA LEU A 259 7.89 -2.22 4.89
C LEU A 259 8.92 -1.34 4.18
N PHE A 260 10.12 -1.25 4.73
CA PHE A 260 11.21 -0.45 4.19
C PHE A 260 12.58 -1.10 4.39
N THR A 261 13.56 -0.62 3.63
CA THR A 261 14.98 -0.81 3.97
C THR A 261 15.49 0.35 4.83
N SER A 262 16.40 0.09 5.77
CA SER A 262 17.06 1.12 6.57
C SER A 262 18.18 1.84 5.78
N ASP A 263 18.84 2.81 6.43
CA ASP A 263 20.05 3.47 5.89
C ASP A 263 21.17 2.47 5.53
N ASP A 264 21.27 1.37 6.27
CA ASP A 264 22.25 0.29 6.07
C ASP A 264 21.76 -0.81 5.11
N CYS A 265 20.73 -0.50 4.30
CA CYS A 265 20.07 -1.44 3.38
C CYS A 265 19.42 -2.66 4.07
N VAL A 266 19.17 -2.60 5.38
CA VAL A 266 18.53 -3.69 6.13
C VAL A 266 17.04 -3.69 5.86
N ALA A 267 16.49 -4.79 5.37
CA ALA A 267 15.05 -4.96 5.21
C ALA A 267 14.36 -5.07 6.57
N GLY A 268 13.21 -4.43 6.72
CA GLY A 268 12.43 -4.51 7.95
C GLY A 268 11.07 -3.84 7.86
N TRP A 269 10.44 -3.68 9.01
CA TRP A 269 9.11 -3.12 9.14
C TRP A 269 9.06 -2.09 10.26
N TYR A 270 8.42 -0.94 10.00
CA TYR A 270 8.09 0.05 11.01
C TYR A 270 6.66 -0.14 11.53
N ASP A 271 6.51 -0.18 12.85
CA ASP A 271 5.18 -0.15 13.47
C ASP A 271 4.60 1.28 13.55
N GLU A 272 3.38 1.37 14.10
CA GLU A 272 2.67 2.64 14.34
C GLU A 272 3.46 3.62 15.22
N ASN A 273 4.37 3.12 16.06
CA ASN A 273 5.21 3.91 16.96
C ASN A 273 6.58 4.26 16.34
N LYS A 274 6.77 3.97 15.04
CA LYS A 274 8.03 4.14 14.31
C LYS A 274 9.18 3.29 14.87
N LYS A 275 8.87 2.20 15.59
CA LYS A 275 9.89 1.22 15.96
C LYS A 275 10.18 0.34 14.75
N PHE A 276 11.46 0.18 14.43
CA PHE A 276 11.94 -0.68 13.35
C PHE A 276 12.15 -2.11 13.85
N TYR A 277 11.65 -3.08 13.09
CA TYR A 277 11.84 -4.51 13.32
C TYR A 277 12.55 -5.10 12.11
N GLN A 278 13.72 -5.68 12.33
CA GLN A 278 14.53 -6.24 11.25
C GLN A 278 13.87 -7.49 10.67
N LEU A 279 14.01 -7.68 9.35
CA LEU A 279 13.62 -8.90 8.67
C LEU A 279 14.76 -9.92 8.80
N LEU A 280 14.45 -11.08 9.37
CA LEU A 280 15.42 -12.08 9.78
C LEU A 280 15.12 -13.46 9.17
N VAL A 281 16.18 -14.23 8.94
CA VAL A 281 16.16 -15.67 8.68
C VAL A 281 17.15 -16.33 9.61
N ASN A 282 16.70 -17.27 10.44
CA ASN A 282 17.54 -17.95 11.42
C ASN A 282 18.37 -16.97 12.29
N GLY A 283 17.77 -15.83 12.68
CA GLY A 283 18.41 -14.77 13.46
C GLY A 283 19.37 -13.86 12.68
N ASN A 284 19.55 -14.07 11.38
CA ASN A 284 20.43 -13.28 10.53
C ASN A 284 19.64 -12.34 9.62
N ILE A 285 20.23 -11.19 9.29
CA ILE A 285 19.54 -10.06 8.66
C ILE A 285 19.39 -10.25 7.14
N CYS A 286 18.21 -9.91 6.63
CA CYS A 286 17.95 -9.75 5.19
C CYS A 286 18.26 -8.32 4.73
N LYS A 287 18.83 -8.16 3.52
CA LYS A 287 19.25 -6.86 2.99
C LYS A 287 18.89 -6.67 1.52
N SER A 288 18.69 -5.42 1.10
CA SER A 288 18.84 -5.05 -0.31
C SER A 288 20.33 -4.86 -0.64
N LYS A 289 20.68 -4.84 -1.92
CA LYS A 289 22.07 -4.72 -2.36
C LYS A 289 22.62 -3.30 -2.14
N THR A 290 21.84 -2.29 -2.52
CA THR A 290 22.22 -0.87 -2.42
C THR A 290 21.06 0.08 -2.11
N ILE A 291 19.80 -0.39 -2.15
CA ILE A 291 18.64 0.47 -1.89
C ILE A 291 18.47 0.70 -0.38
N ALA A 292 18.87 1.87 0.09
CA ALA A 292 18.56 2.39 1.42
C ALA A 292 17.26 3.21 1.40
N ASN A 293 16.51 3.19 2.51
CA ASN A 293 15.23 3.91 2.67
C ASN A 293 14.19 3.61 1.60
N GLY A 294 14.31 2.46 0.93
CA GLY A 294 13.41 2.04 -0.14
C GLY A 294 12.14 1.42 0.41
N ILE A 295 11.05 1.54 -0.34
CA ILE A 295 9.77 0.87 -0.02
C ILE A 295 9.90 -0.59 -0.45
N MET A 296 9.50 -1.53 0.41
CA MET A 296 9.44 -2.93 -0.01
C MET A 296 8.02 -3.33 -0.42
N LYS A 297 7.90 -4.10 -1.50
CA LYS A 297 6.61 -4.58 -2.03
C LYS A 297 6.74 -5.87 -2.84
#